data_AF-A0A845WSR8-F1
#
_entry.id   AF-A0A845WSR8-F1
#
_cell.length_a   1.000
_cell.length_b   1.000
_cell.length_c   1.000
_cell.angle_alpha   90.00
_cell.angle_beta   90.00
_cell.angle_gamma   90.00
#
_symmetry.space_group_name_H-M   'P 1'
#
loop_
_entity.id
_entity.type
_entity.pdbx_description
1 polymer ?
#
loop_
_entity_poly.entity_id
_entity_poly.type
_entity_poly.pdbx_seq_one_letter_code
_entity_poly.pdbx_strand_id
1 'polypeptide(L)'
;MIRTKQFVPLNIAVMTVSDSRTEATDKSGKLLVESLTEAGHHLAEKVIVPDNIYKIREVVSRWIADESVQVVLTTGGTGVTGRDGTPEAIQPLLDKEIQGFGEIFRMIS
;
A
#
# COMPACT_ATOMS: atom_id res chain seq x y z
N MET A 1 -17.33 13.66 -30.31
CA MET A 1 -16.40 12.54 -30.17
C MET A 1 -16.01 12.40 -28.71
N ILE A 2 -16.50 11.36 -28.03
CA ILE A 2 -16.05 11.02 -26.68
C ILE A 2 -14.68 10.38 -26.84
N ARG A 3 -13.60 11.05 -26.42
CA ARG A 3 -12.28 10.40 -26.30
C ARG A 3 -12.40 9.39 -25.16
N THR A 4 -12.52 8.11 -25.48
CA THR A 4 -12.24 7.06 -24.52
C THR A 4 -10.77 7.19 -24.13
N LYS A 5 -10.50 7.62 -22.89
CA LYS A 5 -9.13 7.61 -22.37
C LYS A 5 -8.63 6.18 -22.46
N GLN A 6 -7.53 5.96 -23.17
CA GLN A 6 -6.85 4.67 -23.18
C GLN A 6 -6.38 4.36 -21.76
N PHE A 7 -6.57 3.12 -21.33
CA PHE A 7 -6.08 2.67 -20.03
C PHE A 7 -4.55 2.76 -20.00
N VAL A 8 -4.01 3.32 -18.91
CA VAL A 8 -2.57 3.43 -18.67
C VAL A 8 -2.25 2.57 -17.45
N PRO A 9 -1.57 1.43 -17.62
CA PRO A 9 -1.09 0.62 -16.51
C PRO A 9 -0.21 1.43 -15.57
N LEU A 10 -0.27 1.11 -14.28
CA LEU A 10 0.57 1.71 -13.25
C LEU A 10 1.45 0.62 -12.65
N ASN A 11 2.65 0.98 -12.21
CA ASN A 11 3.52 0.09 -11.46
C ASN A 11 3.24 0.27 -9.96
N ILE A 12 2.74 -0.80 -9.33
CA ILE A 12 2.21 -0.77 -7.97
C ILE A 12 3.04 -1.68 -7.07
N ALA A 13 3.52 -1.15 -5.96
CA ALA A 13 4.16 -1.91 -4.90
C ALA A 13 3.14 -2.24 -3.79
N VAL A 14 3.25 -3.44 -3.20
CA VAL A 14 2.34 -3.94 -2.16
C VAL A 14 3.13 -4.32 -0.92
N MET A 15 2.73 -3.80 0.25
CA MET A 15 3.30 -4.13 1.54
C MET A 15 2.25 -4.67 2.50
N THR A 16 2.50 -5.85 3.04
CA THR A 16 1.74 -6.39 4.17
C THR A 16 2.52 -6.13 5.47
N VAL A 17 1.90 -5.45 6.43
CA VAL A 17 2.47 -5.22 7.76
C VAL A 17 1.92 -6.28 8.71
N SER A 18 2.77 -7.21 9.15
CA SER A 18 2.40 -8.25 10.10
C SER A 18 3.60 -8.97 10.71
N ASP A 19 3.53 -9.26 12.00
CA ASP A 19 4.50 -10.09 12.71
C ASP A 19 4.32 -11.60 12.49
N SER A 20 3.19 -12.03 11.93
CA SER A 20 2.80 -13.45 11.86
C SER A 20 2.52 -13.96 10.46
N ARG A 21 2.34 -13.07 9.49
CA ARG A 21 2.05 -13.47 8.11
C ARG A 21 3.30 -13.94 7.39
N THR A 22 3.06 -14.86 6.49
CA THR A 22 4.00 -15.40 5.51
C THR A 22 3.34 -15.31 4.14
N GLU A 23 4.10 -15.51 3.06
CA GLU A 23 3.53 -15.52 1.71
C GLU A 23 2.35 -16.50 1.56
N ALA A 24 2.40 -17.65 2.23
CA ALA A 24 1.33 -18.64 2.19
C ALA A 24 0.05 -18.22 2.95
N THR A 25 0.17 -17.31 3.93
CA THR A 25 -0.93 -16.92 4.82
C THR A 25 -1.40 -15.49 4.63
N ASP A 26 -0.69 -14.71 3.82
CA ASP A 26 -0.97 -13.33 3.47
C ASP A 26 -2.14 -13.20 2.47
N LYS A 27 -3.36 -13.39 2.98
CA LYS A 27 -4.58 -13.29 2.19
C LYS A 27 -4.81 -11.88 1.63
N SER A 28 -4.56 -10.84 2.43
CA SER A 28 -4.81 -9.45 2.02
C SER A 28 -3.81 -8.98 0.97
N GLY A 29 -2.51 -9.23 1.16
CA GLY A 29 -1.50 -8.90 0.15
C GLY A 29 -1.72 -9.69 -1.14
N LYS A 30 -2.12 -10.96 -1.05
CA LYS A 30 -2.51 -11.75 -2.22
C LYS A 30 -3.70 -11.13 -2.95
N LEU A 31 -4.77 -10.76 -2.24
CA LEU A 31 -5.96 -10.13 -2.83
C LEU A 31 -5.61 -8.82 -3.54
N LEU A 32 -4.75 -7.98 -2.96
CA LEU A 32 -4.33 -6.73 -3.58
C LEU A 32 -3.57 -6.97 -4.89
N VAL A 33 -2.67 -7.96 -4.91
CA VAL A 33 -1.91 -8.36 -6.11
C VAL A 33 -2.82 -8.91 -7.20
N GLU A 34 -3.78 -9.76 -6.84
CA GLU A 34 -4.77 -10.28 -7.79
C GLU A 34 -5.60 -9.12 -8.37
N SER A 35 -6.14 -8.26 -7.51
CA SER A 35 -6.99 -7.14 -7.90
C SER A 35 -6.28 -6.14 -8.81
N LEU A 36 -5.02 -5.77 -8.50
CA LEU A 36 -4.28 -4.82 -9.34
C LEU A 36 -3.92 -5.42 -10.70
N THR A 37 -3.60 -6.71 -10.75
CA THR A 37 -3.23 -7.41 -11.99
C THR A 37 -4.47 -7.59 -12.87
N GLU A 38 -5.60 -7.99 -12.30
CA GLU A 38 -6.88 -8.11 -13.01
C GLU A 38 -7.36 -6.76 -13.58
N ALA A 39 -7.08 -5.66 -12.87
CA ALA A 39 -7.34 -4.31 -13.36
C ALA A 39 -6.37 -3.84 -14.47
N GLY A 40 -5.34 -4.62 -14.81
CA GLY A 40 -4.37 -4.34 -15.86
C GLY A 40 -3.14 -3.55 -15.41
N HIS A 41 -2.92 -3.36 -14.11
CA HIS A 41 -1.70 -2.75 -13.57
C HIS A 41 -0.57 -3.78 -13.45
N HIS A 42 0.65 -3.31 -13.15
CA HIS A 42 1.81 -4.15 -12.95
C HIS A 42 2.20 -4.19 -11.48
N LEU A 43 2.52 -5.38 -10.97
CA LEU A 43 3.16 -5.53 -9.67
C LEU A 43 4.64 -5.16 -9.79
N ALA A 44 5.05 -4.07 -9.17
CA ALA A 44 6.46 -3.67 -9.09
C ALA A 44 7.21 -4.50 -8.05
N GLU A 45 6.64 -4.64 -6.85
CA GLU A 45 7.20 -5.43 -5.76
C GLU A 45 6.10 -5.82 -4.76
N LYS A 46 6.26 -6.97 -4.10
CA LYS A 46 5.46 -7.36 -2.94
C LYS A 46 6.40 -7.71 -1.79
N VAL A 47 6.15 -7.15 -0.61
CA VAL A 47 6.89 -7.51 0.62
C VAL A 47 5.97 -7.67 1.82
N ILE A 48 6.44 -8.45 2.80
CA ILE A 48 5.86 -8.54 4.14
C ILE A 48 6.89 -7.98 5.11
N VAL A 49 6.48 -7.03 5.95
CA VAL A 49 7.33 -6.42 6.99
C VAL A 49 6.70 -6.62 8.37
N PRO A 50 7.50 -6.72 9.45
CA PRO A 50 6.96 -6.73 10.81
C PRO A 50 6.28 -5.40 11.14
N ASP A 51 5.44 -5.38 12.18
CA ASP A 51 4.78 -4.17 12.68
C ASP A 51 5.79 -3.28 13.42
N ASN A 52 6.63 -2.62 12.63
CA ASN A 52 7.76 -1.83 13.08
C ASN A 52 7.89 -0.58 12.22
N ILE A 53 7.74 0.59 12.86
CA ILE A 53 7.79 1.90 12.21
C ILE A 53 9.02 2.08 11.32
N TYR A 54 10.19 1.63 11.76
CA TYR A 54 11.44 1.81 10.99
C TYR A 54 11.50 0.90 9.77
N LYS A 55 10.97 -0.33 9.86
CA LYS A 55 10.89 -1.25 8.71
C LYS A 55 9.88 -0.80 7.68
N ILE A 56 8.74 -0.27 8.12
CA ILE A 56 7.76 0.35 7.24
C ILE A 56 8.39 1.55 6.52
N ARG A 57 9.04 2.45 7.25
CA ARG A 57 9.69 3.64 6.67
C ARG A 57 10.82 3.30 5.70
N GLU A 58 11.64 2.31 6.03
CA GLU A 58 12.73 1.83 5.15
C GLU A 58 12.19 1.45 3.77
N VAL A 59 11.16 0.59 3.74
CA VAL A 59 10.58 0.09 2.49
C VAL A 59 9.86 1.20 1.73
N VAL A 60 9.00 1.96 2.41
CA VAL A 60 8.23 3.04 1.76
C VAL A 60 9.15 4.13 1.21
N SER A 61 10.20 4.52 1.94
CA SER A 61 11.16 5.52 1.46
C SER A 61 11.93 5.04 0.23
N ARG A 62 12.29 3.75 0.19
CA ARG A 62 12.93 3.14 -0.99
C ARG A 62 12.01 3.22 -2.22
N TRP A 63 10.72 2.94 -2.04
CA TRP A 63 9.76 3.04 -3.14
C TRP A 63 9.44 4.48 -3.55
N ILE A 64 9.42 5.43 -2.62
CA ILE A 64 9.28 6.86 -2.95
C ILE A 64 10.45 7.35 -3.81
N ALA A 65 11.66 6.85 -3.55
CA ALA A 65 12.85 7.22 -4.31
C ALA A 65 13.01 6.46 -5.64
N ASP A 66 12.20 5.43 -5.89
CA ASP A 66 12.26 4.60 -7.11
C ASP A 66 11.31 5.16 -8.18
N GLU A 67 11.87 5.75 -9.24
CA GLU A 67 11.10 6.33 -10.35
C GLU A 67 10.21 5.30 -11.08
N SER A 68 10.46 4.00 -10.90
CA SER A 68 9.63 2.95 -11.50
C SER A 68 8.37 2.65 -10.70
N VAL A 69 8.27 3.04 -9.42
CA VAL A 69 7.11 2.80 -8.55
C VAL A 69 6.19 4.02 -8.55
N GLN A 70 4.91 3.80 -8.87
CA GLN A 70 3.93 4.88 -9.03
C GLN A 70 2.85 4.87 -7.94
N VAL A 71 2.60 3.71 -7.33
CA VAL A 71 1.61 3.53 -6.26
C VAL A 71 2.17 2.57 -5.23
N VAL A 72 2.00 2.91 -3.95
CA VAL A 72 2.28 2.01 -2.82
C VAL A 72 0.95 1.68 -2.13
N LEU A 73 0.65 0.39 -2.03
CA LEU A 73 -0.49 -0.12 -1.27
C LEU A 73 0.01 -0.82 -0.01
N THR A 74 -0.55 -0.47 1.15
CA THR A 74 -0.20 -1.09 2.43
C THR A 74 -1.43 -1.72 3.07
N THR A 75 -1.25 -2.84 3.77
CA THR A 75 -2.33 -3.52 4.51
C THR A 75 -1.81 -4.07 5.85
N GLY A 76 -2.55 -3.84 6.94
CA GLY A 76 -2.16 -4.23 8.29
C GLY A 76 -1.49 -3.11 9.10
N GLY A 77 -1.37 -3.32 10.42
CA GLY A 77 -0.73 -2.38 11.37
C GLY A 77 -1.47 -1.04 11.57
N THR A 78 -2.79 -1.01 11.33
CA THR A 78 -3.64 0.20 11.46
C THR A 78 -4.63 0.13 12.63
N GLY A 79 -4.45 -0.82 13.56
CA GLY A 79 -5.29 -0.90 14.75
C GLY A 79 -5.07 0.27 15.71
N VAL A 80 -5.86 0.30 16.79
CA VAL A 80 -5.78 1.35 17.83
C VAL A 80 -4.88 0.95 19.00
N THR A 81 -4.17 -0.17 18.91
CA THR A 81 -3.29 -0.63 19.98
C THR A 81 -1.94 0.08 19.86
N GLY A 82 -1.23 0.28 20.98
CA GLY A 82 0.07 0.96 20.96
C GLY A 82 1.20 0.26 20.18
N ARG A 83 0.91 -0.84 19.48
CA ARG A 83 1.84 -1.53 18.57
C ARG A 83 1.57 -1.21 17.11
N ASP A 84 0.32 -0.93 16.75
CA ASP A 84 -0.08 -0.60 15.38
C ASP A 84 0.50 0.76 15.00
N GLY A 85 1.48 0.78 14.10
CA GLY A 85 2.25 1.98 13.79
C GLY A 85 2.26 2.39 12.32
N THR A 86 1.45 1.77 11.46
CA THR A 86 1.46 2.04 10.01
C THR A 86 1.13 3.50 9.69
N PRO A 87 0.07 4.13 10.25
CA PRO A 87 -0.22 5.55 10.01
C PRO A 87 0.94 6.46 10.45
N GLU A 88 1.49 6.25 11.64
CA GLU A 88 2.59 7.03 12.23
C GLU A 88 3.91 6.83 11.46
N ALA A 89 4.10 5.66 10.86
CA ALA A 89 5.24 5.37 10.02
C ALA A 89 5.17 6.13 8.68
N ILE A 90 3.99 6.16 8.06
CA ILE A 90 3.76 6.72 6.72
C ILE A 90 3.60 8.24 6.76
N GLN A 91 2.87 8.80 7.75
CA GLN A 91 2.51 10.22 7.80
C GLN A 91 3.70 11.19 7.57
N PRO A 92 4.89 10.97 8.18
CA PRO A 92 6.03 11.88 7.99
C PRO A 92 6.69 11.80 6.61
N LEU A 93 6.34 10.79 5.81
CA LEU A 93 6.88 10.59 4.46
C LEU A 93 6.01 11.26 3.38
N LEU A 94 4.83 11.77 3.74
CA LEU A 94 3.88 12.36 2.80
C LEU A 94 4.19 13.84 2.58
N ASP A 95 4.42 14.24 1.32
CA ASP A 95 4.48 15.66 0.95
C ASP A 95 3.11 16.34 1.14
N LYS A 96 2.04 15.59 0.86
CA LYS A 96 0.66 16.05 0.98
C LYS A 96 -0.27 14.88 1.29
N GLU A 97 -1.15 15.09 2.25
CA GLU A 97 -2.20 14.13 2.60
C GLU A 97 -3.49 14.39 1.82
N ILE A 98 -4.10 13.34 1.28
CA ILE A 98 -5.44 13.37 0.68
C ILE A 98 -6.45 12.87 1.73
N GLN A 99 -6.88 13.77 2.61
CA GLN A 99 -7.74 13.43 3.76
C GLN A 99 -9.04 12.72 3.36
N GLY A 100 -9.61 13.08 2.20
CA GLY A 100 -10.86 12.50 1.69
C GLY A 100 -10.81 10.99 1.44
N PHE A 101 -9.63 10.39 1.24
CA PHE A 101 -9.52 8.94 1.11
C PHE A 101 -9.96 8.22 2.38
N GLY A 102 -9.41 8.61 3.54
CA GLY A 102 -9.73 7.98 4.82
C GLY A 102 -11.17 8.25 5.26
N GLU A 103 -11.71 9.43 4.94
CA GLU A 103 -13.10 9.81 5.25
C GLU A 103 -14.10 8.96 4.49
N ILE A 104 -13.94 8.83 3.17
CA ILE A 104 -14.81 8.01 2.33
C ILE A 104 -14.72 6.53 2.72
N PHE A 105 -13.50 6.04 2.98
CA PHE A 105 -13.29 4.67 3.42
C PHE A 105 -14.09 4.35 4.70
N ARG A 106 -14.02 5.22 5.73
CA ARG A 106 -14.76 5.06 6.99
C ARG A 106 -16.28 5.19 6.84
N MET A 107 -16.75 5.94 5.85
CA MET A 107 -18.18 6.13 5.61
C MET A 107 -18.84 4.88 5.00
N ILE A 108 -18.10 4.12 4.21
CA ILE A 108 -18.58 2.93 3.48
C ILE A 108 -18.40 1.64 4.32
N SER A 109 -17.46 1.63 5.26
CA SER A 109 -17.06 0.46 6.07
C SER A 109 -17.95 0.24 7.29
#